data_AF-A0A2X0I6D6-F1
#
_entry.id   AF-A0A2X0I6D6-F1
#
_cell.length_a   1.000
_cell.length_b   1.000
_cell.length_c   1.000
_cell.angle_alpha   90.00
_cell.angle_beta   90.00
_cell.angle_gamma   90.00
#
_symmetry.space_group_name_H-M   'P 1'
#
loop_
_entity.id
_entity.type
_entity.pdbx_description
1 polymer ?
#
loop_
_entity_poly.entity_id
_entity_poly.type
_entity_poly.pdbx_seq_one_letter_code
_entity_poly.pdbx_strand_id
1 'polypeptide(L)'
;MNRPQDTVVRDFQNTYATAVGAPELRRLLELVLSSRDLSDQDREEAADAIHALARLGATPHPDLPAARPRLERLRALLSAGADIAKPALAILASLTPLFSGHS
;
A
#
# COMPACT_ATOMS: atom_id res chain seq x y z
N MET A 1 11.99 14.39 -12.52
CA MET A 1 11.43 13.65 -13.68
C MET A 1 10.37 12.69 -13.15
N ASN A 2 9.09 12.89 -13.49
CA ASN A 2 8.02 11.97 -13.09
C ASN A 2 8.22 10.63 -13.81
N ARG A 3 8.52 9.55 -13.09
CA ARG A 3 8.46 8.20 -13.69
C ARG A 3 7.01 7.91 -14.07
N PRO A 4 6.74 7.23 -15.20
CA PRO A 4 5.38 6.83 -15.55
C PRO A 4 4.80 5.97 -14.43
N GLN A 5 3.54 6.21 -14.04
CA GLN A 5 2.85 5.41 -13.01
C GLN A 5 2.89 3.91 -13.34
N ASP A 6 2.72 3.56 -14.62
CA ASP A 6 2.87 2.18 -15.14
C ASP A 6 4.23 1.55 -14.78
N THR A 7 5.30 2.35 -14.81
CA THR A 7 6.64 1.85 -14.49
C THR A 7 6.79 1.57 -13.00
N VAL A 8 6.23 2.42 -12.13
CA VAL A 8 6.26 2.22 -10.68
C VAL A 8 5.45 0.98 -10.29
N VAL A 9 4.27 0.81 -10.86
CA VAL A 9 3.41 -0.36 -10.58
C VAL A 9 4.03 -1.64 -11.12
N ARG A 10 4.64 -1.62 -12.31
CA ARG A 10 5.34 -2.78 -12.87
C ARG A 10 6.58 -3.16 -12.07
N ASP A 11 7.36 -2.18 -11.61
CA ASP A 11 8.50 -2.41 -10.71
C ASP A 11 8.07 -3.03 -9.38
N PHE A 12 7.00 -2.50 -8.78
CA PHE A 12 6.39 -3.06 -7.59
C PHE A 12 5.97 -4.52 -7.79
N GLN A 13 5.28 -4.82 -8.89
CA GLN A 13 4.83 -6.18 -9.20
C GLN A 13 6.01 -7.14 -9.39
N ASN A 14 7.06 -6.72 -10.08
CA ASN A 14 8.26 -7.56 -10.28
C ASN A 14 9.00 -7.82 -8.97
N THR A 15 9.08 -6.82 -8.09
CA THR A 15 9.83 -6.90 -6.83
C THR A 15 9.09 -7.68 -5.75
N TYR A 16 7.76 -7.51 -5.65
CA TYR A 16 6.96 -8.07 -4.56
C TYR A 16 5.93 -9.09 -5.04
N ALA A 17 6.16 -9.75 -6.19
CA ALA A 17 5.24 -10.74 -6.75
C ALA A 17 4.82 -11.82 -5.76
N THR A 18 5.70 -12.19 -4.84
CA THR A 18 5.49 -13.25 -3.83
C THR A 18 5.11 -12.72 -2.45
N ALA A 19 4.94 -11.41 -2.28
CA ALA A 19 4.57 -10.83 -1.00
C ALA A 19 3.13 -11.19 -0.63
N VAL A 20 2.89 -11.37 0.67
CA VAL A 20 1.54 -11.52 1.21
C VAL A 20 0.71 -10.28 0.86
N GLY A 21 -0.45 -10.48 0.22
CA GLY A 21 -1.33 -9.38 -0.20
C GLY A 21 -0.79 -8.57 -1.39
N ALA A 22 0.17 -9.08 -2.16
CA ALA A 22 0.72 -8.41 -3.34
C ALA A 22 -0.32 -7.86 -4.34
N PRO A 23 -1.41 -8.57 -4.71
CA PRO A 23 -2.40 -8.04 -5.64
C PRO A 23 -3.12 -6.80 -5.09
N GLU A 24 -3.47 -6.83 -3.82
CA GLU A 24 -4.16 -5.78 -3.08
C GLU A 24 -3.24 -4.58 -2.87
N LEU A 25 -1.99 -4.80 -2.46
CA LEU A 25 -0.99 -3.74 -2.33
C LEU A 25 -0.71 -3.06 -3.69
N ARG A 26 -0.66 -3.82 -4.78
CA ARG A 26 -0.51 -3.27 -6.13
C ARG A 26 -1.70 -2.38 -6.50
N ARG A 27 -2.93 -2.86 -6.30
CA ARG A 27 -4.15 -2.06 -6.56
C ARG A 27 -4.19 -0.80 -5.70
N LEU A 28 -3.71 -0.88 -4.46
CA LEU A 28 -3.63 0.28 -3.57
C LEU A 28 -2.63 1.32 -4.09
N LEU A 29 -1.48 0.88 -4.60
CA LEU A 29 -0.49 1.74 -5.24
C LEU A 29 -1.04 2.40 -6.49
N GLU A 30 -1.77 1.66 -7.33
CA GLU A 30 -2.45 2.19 -8.52
C GLU A 30 -3.42 3.32 -8.15
N LEU A 31 -4.22 3.15 -7.10
CA LEU A 31 -5.15 4.18 -6.61
C LEU A 31 -4.42 5.42 -6.10
N VAL A 32 -3.41 5.24 -5.25
CA VAL A 32 -2.61 6.35 -4.69
C VAL A 32 -1.98 7.17 -5.81
N LEU A 33 -1.35 6.52 -6.78
CA LEU A 33 -0.70 7.20 -7.90
C LEU A 33 -1.71 7.93 -8.80
N SER A 34 -2.92 7.39 -8.95
CA SER A 34 -3.98 8.00 -9.77
C SER A 34 -4.77 9.09 -9.04
N SER A 35 -4.66 9.20 -7.71
CA SER A 35 -5.48 10.13 -6.92
C SER A 35 -5.18 11.58 -7.26
N ARG A 36 -6.23 12.39 -7.42
CA ARG A 36 -6.11 13.85 -7.65
C ARG A 36 -6.26 14.67 -6.37
N ASP A 37 -6.86 14.10 -5.33
CA ASP A 37 -7.08 14.77 -4.05
C ASP A 37 -5.87 14.65 -3.11
N LEU A 38 -4.97 13.68 -3.32
CA LEU A 38 -3.73 13.59 -2.56
C LEU A 38 -2.69 14.59 -3.05
N SER A 39 -2.05 15.28 -2.10
CA SER A 39 -0.83 16.07 -2.35
C SER A 39 0.29 15.16 -2.85
N ASP A 40 1.26 15.70 -3.60
CA ASP A 40 2.43 14.90 -4.02
C ASP A 40 3.17 14.29 -2.82
N GLN A 41 3.31 15.05 -1.72
CA GLN A 41 3.89 14.55 -0.47
C GLN A 41 3.11 13.36 0.12
N ASP A 42 1.79 13.45 0.19
CA ASP A 42 0.94 12.38 0.74
C ASP A 42 0.94 11.15 -0.17
N ARG A 43 1.00 11.36 -1.48
CA ARG A 43 1.12 10.31 -2.49
C ARG A 43 2.45 9.57 -2.36
N GLU A 44 3.55 10.31 -2.20
CA GLU A 44 4.88 9.73 -1.98
C GLU A 44 4.95 8.97 -0.65
N GLU A 45 4.43 9.53 0.45
CA GLU A 45 4.35 8.83 1.73
C GLU A 45 3.50 7.56 1.66
N ALA A 46 2.35 7.61 1.01
CA ALA A 46 1.48 6.45 0.86
C ALA A 46 2.14 5.37 0.00
N ALA A 47 2.83 5.76 -1.08
CA ALA A 47 3.60 4.82 -1.91
C ALA A 47 4.73 4.16 -1.11
N ASP A 48 5.51 4.92 -0.33
CA ASP A 48 6.57 4.37 0.53
C ASP A 48 6.01 3.39 1.56
N ALA A 49 4.89 3.73 2.21
CA ALA A 49 4.22 2.86 3.16
C ALA A 49 3.74 1.54 2.52
N ILE A 50 3.23 1.58 1.29
CA ILE A 50 2.83 0.38 0.53
C ILE A 50 4.05 -0.49 0.20
N HIS A 51 5.16 0.11 -0.25
CA HIS A 51 6.42 -0.60 -0.49
C HIS A 51 6.97 -1.24 0.80
N ALA A 52 6.87 -0.54 1.93
CA ALA A 52 7.30 -1.07 3.22
C ALA A 52 6.45 -2.27 3.66
N LEU A 53 5.13 -2.21 3.49
CA LEU A 53 4.24 -3.34 3.76
C LEU A 53 4.52 -4.53 2.84
N ALA A 54 4.76 -4.29 1.55
CA ALA A 54 5.12 -5.33 0.60
C ALA A 54 6.46 -6.00 0.95
N ARG A 55 7.43 -5.21 1.41
CA ARG A 55 8.71 -5.72 1.91
C ARG A 55 8.55 -6.59 3.14
N LEU A 56 7.70 -6.19 4.09
CA LEU A 56 7.38 -6.99 5.27
C LEU A 56 6.65 -8.28 4.88
N GLY A 57 5.70 -8.21 3.95
CA GLY A 57 4.96 -9.37 3.45
C GLY A 57 5.79 -10.31 2.58
N ALA A 58 6.96 -9.87 2.09
CA ALA A 58 7.89 -10.69 1.31
C ALA A 58 8.87 -11.48 2.19
N THR A 59 8.95 -11.22 3.49
CA THR A 59 9.80 -12.01 4.40
C THR A 59 9.09 -13.31 4.78
N PRO A 60 9.84 -14.43 4.95
CA PRO A 60 9.26 -15.72 5.33
C PRO A 60 8.55 -15.68 6.69
N HIS A 61 9.00 -14.79 7.58
CA HIS A 61 8.33 -14.46 8.83
C HIS A 61 8.03 -12.95 8.82
N PRO A 62 6.83 -12.53 8.38
CA PRO A 62 6.45 -11.12 8.38
C PRO A 62 6.36 -10.59 9.81
N ASP A 63 6.99 -9.45 10.08
CA ASP A 63 6.90 -8.77 11.37
C ASP A 63 5.55 -8.04 11.46
N LEU A 64 4.53 -8.79 11.89
CA LEU A 64 3.15 -8.32 12.06
C LEU A 64 3.05 -7.12 13.02
N PRO A 65 3.76 -7.09 14.16
CA PRO A 65 3.82 -5.90 15.02
C PRO A 65 4.34 -4.66 14.29
N ALA A 66 5.33 -4.80 13.42
CA ALA A 66 5.86 -3.69 12.61
C ALA A 66 4.94 -3.29 11.44
N ALA A 67 4.07 -4.18 10.97
CA ALA A 67 3.11 -3.88 9.90
C ALA A 67 1.93 -3.01 10.40
N ARG A 68 1.47 -3.24 11.64
CA ARG A 68 0.32 -2.54 12.23
C ARG A 68 0.42 -1.00 12.20
N PRO A 69 1.47 -0.34 12.70
CA PRO A 69 1.57 1.12 12.65
C PRO A 69 1.63 1.66 11.21
N ARG A 70 2.13 0.87 10.25
CA ARG A 70 2.17 1.24 8.83
C ARG A 70 0.78 1.20 8.20
N LEU A 71 -0.02 0.19 8.53
CA LEU A 71 -1.42 0.11 8.10
C LEU A 71 -2.25 1.28 8.63
N GLU A 72 -2.08 1.64 9.91
CA GLU A 72 -2.80 2.78 10.52
C GLU A 72 -2.38 4.12 9.89
N ARG A 73 -1.07 4.31 9.64
CA ARG A 73 -0.58 5.51 8.94
C ARG A 73 -1.14 5.58 7.51
N LEU A 74 -1.13 4.47 6.79
CA LEU A 74 -1.67 4.38 5.44
C LEU A 74 -3.19 4.66 5.43
N ARG A 75 -3.93 4.17 6.44
CA ARG A 75 -5.35 4.48 6.62
C ARG A 75 -5.59 5.99 6.73
N ALA A 76 -4.78 6.69 7.52
CA ALA A 76 -4.90 8.13 7.70
C ALA A 76 -4.64 8.89 6.39
N LEU A 77 -3.56 8.55 5.68
CA LEU A 77 -3.21 9.15 4.39
C LEU A 77 -4.31 8.92 3.34
N LEU A 78 -4.80 7.68 3.20
CA LEU A 78 -5.84 7.34 2.23
C LEU A 78 -7.18 8.00 2.52
N SER A 79 -7.47 8.30 3.79
CA SER A 79 -8.70 9.00 4.17
C SER A 79 -8.69 10.48 3.77
N ALA A 80 -7.51 11.05 3.48
CA ALA A 80 -7.38 12.43 3.00
C ALA A 80 -7.74 12.57 1.51
N GLY A 81 -7.52 11.52 0.70
CA GLY A 81 -7.82 11.51 -0.74
C GLY A 81 -9.28 11.16 -1.00
N ALA A 82 -10.17 12.15 -1.08
CA ALA A 82 -11.61 11.93 -1.21
C ALA A 82 -12.02 11.07 -2.42
N ASP A 83 -11.29 11.17 -3.55
CA ASP A 83 -11.56 10.40 -4.77
C ASP A 83 -11.25 8.90 -4.63
N ILE A 84 -10.26 8.54 -3.80
CA ILE A 84 -9.81 7.16 -3.62
C ILE A 84 -10.13 6.57 -2.23
N ALA A 85 -10.59 7.37 -1.26
CA ALA A 85 -10.74 6.93 0.13
C ALA A 85 -11.58 5.66 0.25
N LYS A 86 -12.75 5.61 -0.40
CA LYS A 86 -13.64 4.45 -0.34
C LYS A 86 -13.00 3.17 -0.92
N PRO A 87 -12.51 3.14 -2.17
CA PRO A 87 -11.86 1.94 -2.70
C PRO A 87 -10.55 1.59 -1.99
N ALA A 88 -9.76 2.59 -1.58
CA ALA A 88 -8.48 2.36 -0.91
C ALA A 88 -8.64 1.78 0.50
N LEU A 89 -9.59 2.28 1.29
CA LEU A 89 -9.89 1.75 2.62
C LEU A 89 -10.49 0.34 2.57
N ALA A 90 -11.25 0.01 1.52
CA ALA A 90 -11.75 -1.35 1.32
C ALA A 90 -10.61 -2.35 1.08
N ILE A 91 -9.64 -1.99 0.23
CA ILE A 91 -8.44 -2.81 -0.01
C ILE A 91 -7.61 -2.93 1.27
N LEU A 92 -7.42 -1.83 1.99
CA LEU A 92 -6.68 -1.83 3.25
C LEU A 92 -7.34 -2.76 4.29
N ALA A 93 -8.66 -2.78 4.37
CA ALA A 93 -9.40 -3.68 5.26
C ALA A 93 -9.18 -5.17 4.89
N SER A 94 -9.03 -5.49 3.60
CA SER A 94 -8.66 -6.84 3.15
C SER A 94 -7.21 -7.21 3.47
N LEU A 95 -6.31 -6.24 3.53
CA LEU A 95 -4.90 -6.43 3.88
C LEU A 95 -4.70 -6.63 5.39
N THR A 96 -5.45 -5.92 6.23
CA THR A 96 -5.34 -5.99 7.70
C THR A 96 -5.29 -7.42 8.26
N PRO A 97 -6.19 -8.37 7.93
CA PRO A 97 -6.12 -9.73 8.48
C PRO A 97 -4.84 -10.49 8.08
N LEU A 98 -4.28 -10.20 6.90
CA LEU A 98 -3.05 -10.83 6.41
C LEU A 98 -1.81 -10.41 7.23
N PHE A 99 -1.85 -9.18 7.76
CA PHE A 99 -0.78 -8.57 8.55
C PHE A 99 -1.08 -8.53 10.05
N SER A 100 -2.26 -8.97 10.49
CA SER A 100 -2.64 -8.98 11.90
C SER A 100 -2.34 -10.31 12.59
N GLY A 101 -2.13 -11.40 11.84
CA GLY A 101 -1.96 -12.74 12.39
C GLY A 101 -3.24 -13.21 13.07
N HIS A 102 -3.90 -14.23 12.52
CA HIS A 102 -4.91 -14.93 13.31
C HIS A 102 -4.20 -15.54 14.53
N SER A 103 -4.62 -15.09 15.72
CA SER A 103 -4.35 -15.78 17.00
C SER A 103 -4.92 -17.18 16.98
#